data_AF-A0A7S1M0S2-F1
#
_entry.id   AF-A0A7S1M0S2-F1
#
_cell.length_a   1.000
_cell.length_b   1.000
_cell.length_c   1.000
_cell.angle_alpha   90.00
_cell.angle_beta   90.00
_cell.angle_gamma   90.00
#
_symmetry.space_group_name_H-M   'P 1'
#
loop_
_entity.id
_entity.type
_entity.pdbx_description
1 polymer ?
#
loop_
_entity_poly.entity_id
_entity_poly.type
_entity_poly.pdbx_seq_one_letter_code
_entity_poly.pdbx_strand_id
1 'polypeptide(L)'
;MASLFHPGVAYILNDAPRPNCAAMATEAAWAFVFGRCVWDDAVVTHVREVQPGYLTYHLKVVVRGRRATDGAREGHFGDCAVVDERGRCMLLQRSADAAFFAWYDGLLKPDRT
;
A
#
# COMPACT_ATOMS: atom_id res chain seq x y z
N MET A 1 7.56 -4.78 -8.21
CA MET A 1 6.57 -3.87 -7.59
C MET A 1 7.08 -2.43 -7.62
N ALA A 2 8.38 -2.20 -7.38
CA ALA A 2 8.96 -0.86 -7.35
C ALA A 2 8.72 -0.03 -8.62
N SER A 3 8.76 -0.68 -9.79
CA SER A 3 8.56 -0.04 -11.10
C SER A 3 7.19 0.62 -11.28
N LEU A 4 6.19 0.29 -10.46
CA LEU A 4 4.87 0.92 -10.50
C LEU A 4 4.84 2.29 -9.82
N PHE A 5 5.89 2.68 -9.11
CA PHE A 5 5.95 3.94 -8.36
C PHE A 5 6.97 4.90 -8.97
N HIS A 6 6.58 6.17 -9.06
CA HIS A 6 7.48 7.24 -9.43
C HIS A 6 8.49 7.49 -8.29
N PRO A 7 9.78 7.79 -8.55
CA PRO A 7 10.75 8.09 -7.48
C PRO A 7 10.36 9.26 -6.56
N GLY A 8 9.56 10.19 -7.09
CA GLY A 8 8.96 11.30 -6.35
C GLY A 8 7.54 11.03 -5.84
N VAL A 9 7.14 9.76 -5.66
CA VAL A 9 5.79 9.41 -5.19
C VAL A 9 5.48 10.04 -3.84
N ALA A 10 4.26 10.55 -3.69
CA ALA A 10 3.69 10.94 -2.41
C ALA A 10 2.64 9.91 -1.95
N TYR A 11 2.66 9.55 -0.68
CA TYR A 11 1.69 8.63 -0.09
C TYR A 11 1.03 9.29 1.13
N ILE A 12 -0.30 9.41 1.08
CA ILE A 12 -1.14 9.96 2.14
C ILE A 12 -2.00 8.82 2.67
N LEU A 13 -1.98 8.61 3.98
CA LEU A 13 -2.78 7.59 4.66
C LEU A 13 -3.64 8.27 5.74
N ASN A 14 -4.96 8.11 5.66
CA ASN A 14 -5.92 8.71 6.61
C ASN A 14 -5.61 10.19 6.84
N ASP A 15 -5.53 10.95 5.75
CA ASP A 15 -5.25 12.39 5.70
C ASP A 15 -3.89 12.82 6.26
N ALA A 16 -2.99 11.88 6.56
CA ALA A 16 -1.63 12.15 7.02
C ALA A 16 -0.58 11.75 5.97
N PRO A 17 0.38 12.63 5.62
CA PRO A 17 1.47 12.27 4.72
C PRO A 17 2.40 11.26 5.39
N ARG A 18 2.78 10.21 4.65
CA ARG A 18 3.77 9.23 5.12
C ARG A 18 5.18 9.71 4.79
N PRO A 19 6.15 9.57 5.71
CA PRO A 19 7.54 9.90 5.41
C PRO A 19 8.17 8.85 4.47
N ASN A 20 9.27 9.21 3.81
CA ASN A 20 10.11 8.30 3.02
C ASN A 20 9.39 7.54 1.89
N CYS A 21 8.38 8.16 1.26
CA CYS A 21 7.60 7.56 0.18
C CYS A 21 8.44 7.12 -1.02
N ALA A 22 9.57 7.80 -1.29
CA ALA A 22 10.50 7.42 -2.36
C ALA A 22 11.00 5.97 -2.24
N ALA A 23 11.00 5.38 -1.04
CA ALA A 23 11.35 3.98 -0.84
C ALA A 23 10.41 3.02 -1.60
N MET A 24 9.16 3.41 -1.87
CA MET A 24 8.20 2.62 -2.66
C MET A 24 8.69 2.39 -4.11
N ALA A 25 9.57 3.25 -4.62
CA ALA A 25 10.21 3.08 -5.92
C ALA A 25 11.49 2.23 -5.86
N THR A 26 11.74 1.51 -4.76
CA THR A 26 12.93 0.66 -4.57
C THR A 26 12.55 -0.81 -4.37
N GLU A 27 13.26 -1.73 -5.01
CA GLU A 27 13.02 -3.18 -4.84
C GLU A 27 13.32 -3.65 -3.41
N ALA A 28 14.27 -3.01 -2.71
CA ALA A 28 14.61 -3.33 -1.33
C ALA A 28 13.42 -3.12 -0.37
N ALA A 29 12.62 -2.08 -0.56
CA ALA A 29 11.43 -1.85 0.26
C ALA A 29 10.39 -2.96 0.09
N TRP A 30 10.17 -3.43 -1.14
CA TRP A 30 9.21 -4.50 -1.42
C TRP A 30 9.73 -5.86 -0.97
N ALA A 31 11.03 -6.13 -1.12
CA ALA A 31 11.66 -7.31 -0.55
C ALA A 31 11.49 -7.36 0.98
N PHE A 32 11.64 -6.21 1.65
CA PHE A 32 11.37 -6.10 3.08
C PHE A 32 9.90 -6.40 3.42
N VAL A 33 8.95 -5.75 2.73
CA VAL A 33 7.51 -5.96 2.95
C VAL A 33 7.12 -7.42 2.75
N PHE A 34 7.44 -8.01 1.60
CA PHE A 34 7.11 -9.41 1.29
C PHE A 34 7.91 -10.41 2.14
N GLY A 35 9.04 -9.98 2.71
CA GLY A 35 9.78 -10.74 3.72
C GLY A 35 9.11 -10.76 5.09
N ARG A 36 8.14 -9.87 5.39
CA ARG A 36 7.45 -9.79 6.68
C ARG A 36 6.01 -10.32 6.63
N CYS A 37 5.35 -10.20 5.49
CA CYS A 37 3.98 -10.65 5.31
C CYS A 37 3.76 -11.34 3.97
N VAL A 38 2.64 -12.06 3.88
CA VAL A 38 2.09 -12.64 2.67
C VAL A 38 0.77 -11.94 2.40
N TRP A 39 0.56 -11.57 1.14
CA TRP A 39 -0.70 -11.03 0.66
C TRP A 39 -1.47 -12.20 0.05
N ASP A 40 -2.33 -12.82 0.87
CA ASP A 40 -3.05 -14.05 0.50
C ASP A 40 -4.16 -13.76 -0.52
N ASP A 41 -4.74 -12.55 -0.49
CA ASP A 41 -5.75 -12.10 -1.46
C ASP A 41 -5.72 -10.56 -1.64
N ALA A 42 -6.10 -10.10 -2.83
CA ALA A 42 -6.24 -8.68 -3.15
C ALA A 42 -7.27 -8.50 -4.28
N VAL A 43 -8.34 -7.78 -3.98
CA VAL A 43 -9.45 -7.52 -4.91
C VAL A 43 -9.68 -6.03 -5.02
N VAL A 44 -9.61 -5.52 -6.25
CA VAL A 44 -9.95 -4.14 -6.58
C VAL A 44 -11.38 -4.10 -7.13
N THR A 45 -12.19 -3.18 -6.62
CA THR A 45 -13.57 -2.96 -7.05
C THR A 45 -13.84 -1.46 -7.24
N HIS A 46 -14.97 -1.13 -7.89
CA HIS A 46 -15.40 0.27 -8.07
C HIS A 46 -14.35 1.18 -8.73
N VAL A 47 -13.55 0.63 -9.64
CA VAL A 47 -12.51 1.40 -10.35
C VAL A 47 -13.18 2.43 -11.25
N ARG A 48 -12.76 3.69 -11.10
CA ARG A 48 -13.18 4.80 -11.95
C ARG A 48 -11.96 5.64 -12.31
N GLU A 49 -11.79 5.91 -13.59
CA GLU A 49 -10.90 6.97 -14.04
C GLU A 49 -11.70 8.26 -14.13
N VAL A 50 -11.37 9.23 -13.27
CA VAL A 50 -12.10 10.51 -13.19
C VAL A 50 -11.67 11.45 -14.31
N GLN A 51 -10.39 11.38 -14.67
CA GLN A 51 -9.75 12.03 -15.80
C GLN A 51 -8.48 11.24 -16.14
N PRO A 52 -7.87 11.42 -17.32
CA PRO A 52 -6.67 10.67 -17.70
C PRO A 52 -5.60 10.67 -16.60
N GLY A 53 -5.27 9.47 -16.12
CA GLY A 53 -4.26 9.26 -15.08
C GLY A 53 -4.73 9.53 -13.64
N TYR A 54 -5.99 9.86 -13.40
CA TYR A 54 -6.57 10.01 -12.06
C TYR A 54 -7.58 8.91 -11.78
N LEU A 55 -7.23 8.00 -10.88
CA LEU A 55 -7.99 6.79 -10.56
C LEU A 55 -8.58 6.88 -9.17
N THR A 56 -9.81 6.41 -9.01
CA THR A 56 -10.40 6.09 -7.70
C THR A 56 -10.86 4.63 -7.69
N TYR A 57 -10.64 3.94 -6.58
CA TYR A 57 -11.01 2.53 -6.46
C TYR A 57 -11.14 2.10 -5.00
N HIS A 58 -11.83 1.00 -4.77
CA HIS A 58 -11.85 0.32 -3.48
C HIS A 58 -10.97 -0.93 -3.55
N LEU A 59 -10.11 -1.12 -2.55
CA LEU A 59 -9.22 -2.27 -2.45
C LEU A 59 -9.55 -3.06 -1.17
N LYS A 60 -9.88 -4.34 -1.33
CA LYS A 60 -9.95 -5.32 -0.25
C LYS A 60 -8.71 -6.21 -0.32
N VAL A 61 -8.08 -6.45 0.83
CA VAL A 61 -6.89 -7.32 0.91
C VAL A 61 -7.01 -8.28 2.07
N VAL A 62 -6.38 -9.45 1.94
CA VAL A 62 -6.11 -10.36 3.06
C VAL A 62 -4.62 -10.49 3.19
N VAL A 63 -4.09 -10.04 4.33
CA VAL A 63 -2.66 -10.05 4.63
C VAL A 63 -2.42 -10.93 5.84
N ARG A 64 -1.35 -11.72 5.79
CA ARG A 64 -0.92 -12.58 6.89
C ARG A 64 0.53 -12.32 7.23
N GLY A 65 0.85 -12.16 8.51
CA GLY A 65 2.25 -12.09 8.92
C GLY A 65 2.94 -13.45 8.78
N ARG A 66 4.25 -13.46 8.58
CA ARG A 66 4.99 -14.72 8.38
C ARG A 66 5.18 -15.54 9.65
N ARG A 67 5.03 -14.96 10.84
CA ARG A 67 5.07 -15.73 12.08
C ARG A 67 3.71 -16.35 12.37
N ALA A 68 3.72 -17.53 12.97
CA ALA A 68 2.48 -18.21 13.36
C ALA A 68 1.58 -17.34 14.27
N THR A 69 2.18 -16.49 15.10
CA THR A 69 1.48 -15.58 16.02
C THR A 69 0.81 -14.38 15.36
N ASP A 70 1.15 -14.06 14.11
CA ASP A 70 0.72 -12.81 13.48
C ASP A 70 -0.72 -12.86 12.97
N GLY A 71 -1.19 -14.07 12.63
CA GLY A 71 -2.50 -14.31 12.03
C GLY A 71 -2.66 -13.65 10.66
N ALA A 72 -3.86 -13.81 10.10
CA ALA A 72 -4.32 -13.11 8.91
C ALA A 72 -5.33 -12.02 9.30
N ARG A 73 -5.31 -10.89 8.59
CA ARG A 73 -6.30 -9.82 8.71
C ARG A 73 -6.76 -9.35 7.34
N GLU A 74 -8.04 -9.03 7.31
CA GLU A 74 -8.68 -8.39 6.16
C GLU A 74 -8.61 -6.86 6.32
N GLY A 75 -8.25 -6.17 5.24
CA GLY A 75 -8.22 -4.71 5.17
C GLY A 75 -9.08 -4.20 4.01
N HIS A 76 -9.75 -3.07 4.22
CA HIS A 76 -10.55 -2.39 3.20
C HIS A 76 -10.09 -0.95 3.08
N PHE A 77 -9.92 -0.50 1.84
CA PHE A 77 -9.38 0.81 1.52
C PHE A 77 -10.19 1.51 0.45
N GLY A 78 -10.36 2.82 0.61
CA GLY A 78 -10.72 3.73 -0.47
C GLY A 78 -9.45 4.44 -0.94
N ASP A 79 -9.13 4.30 -2.22
CA ASP A 79 -7.89 4.82 -2.81
C ASP A 79 -8.19 5.84 -3.92
N CYS A 80 -7.40 6.92 -3.93
CA CYS A 80 -7.24 7.85 -5.03
C CYS A 80 -5.78 7.81 -5.48
N ALA A 81 -5.53 7.59 -6.77
CA ALA A 81 -4.19 7.51 -7.33
C ALA A 81 -4.02 8.43 -8.53
N VAL A 82 -2.86 9.08 -8.61
CA VAL A 82 -2.40 9.80 -9.81
C VAL A 82 -1.27 9.02 -10.44
N VAL A 83 -1.37 8.76 -11.74
CA VAL A 83 -0.35 8.07 -12.53
C VAL A 83 0.19 8.97 -13.64
N ASP A 84 1.49 8.85 -13.92
CA ASP A 84 2.14 9.56 -15.04
C ASP A 84 1.83 8.91 -16.40
N GLU A 85 2.31 9.54 -17.47
CA GLU A 85 2.17 9.06 -18.85
C GLU A 85 2.78 7.66 -19.09
N ARG A 86 3.66 7.19 -18.18
CA ARG A 86 4.31 5.87 -18.24
C ARG A 86 3.60 4.85 -17.34
N GLY A 87 2.47 5.23 -16.74
CA GLY A 87 1.68 4.39 -15.84
C GLY A 87 2.26 4.25 -14.43
N ARG A 88 3.18 5.15 -14.00
CA ARG A 88 3.77 5.11 -12.67
C ARG A 88 2.98 5.98 -11.70
N CYS A 89 2.67 5.43 -10.52
CA CYS A 89 1.99 6.15 -9.44
C CYS A 89 2.86 7.29 -8.89
N MET A 90 2.35 8.51 -9.00
CA MET A 90 2.95 9.74 -8.47
C MET A 90 2.32 10.16 -7.14
N LEU A 91 1.04 9.89 -6.95
CA LEU A 91 0.31 10.14 -5.70
C LEU A 91 -0.56 8.94 -5.40
N LEU A 92 -0.55 8.51 -4.14
CA LEU A 92 -1.54 7.58 -3.59
C LEU A 92 -2.12 8.22 -2.32
N GLN A 93 -3.43 8.45 -2.31
CA GLN A 93 -4.17 8.80 -1.11
C GLN A 93 -5.06 7.63 -0.74
N ARG A 94 -4.90 7.15 0.49
CA ARG A 94 -5.61 5.98 1.01
C ARG A 94 -6.38 6.34 2.28
N SER A 95 -7.66 6.02 2.28
CA SER A 95 -8.50 5.98 3.48
C SER A 95 -8.70 4.52 3.89
N ALA A 96 -8.42 4.21 5.15
CA ALA A 96 -8.31 2.84 5.62
C ALA A 96 -8.70 2.67 7.08
N ASP A 97 -9.09 1.44 7.45
CA ASP A 97 -9.26 1.06 8.84
C ASP A 97 -7.95 1.23 9.63
N ALA A 98 -8.00 2.11 10.64
CA ALA A 98 -6.86 2.40 11.52
C ALA A 98 -6.38 1.16 12.27
N ALA A 99 -7.27 0.23 12.62
CA ALA A 99 -6.90 -0.99 13.33
C ALA A 99 -6.10 -1.95 12.44
N PHE A 100 -6.47 -2.06 11.15
CA PHE A 100 -5.69 -2.80 10.18
C PHE A 100 -4.29 -2.20 10.01
N PHE A 101 -4.20 -0.88 9.81
CA PHE A 101 -2.90 -0.23 9.59
C PHE A 101 -1.99 -0.25 10.82
N ALA A 102 -2.53 -0.09 12.02
CA ALA A 102 -1.75 -0.22 13.25
C ALA A 102 -1.13 -1.62 13.39
N TRP A 103 -1.90 -2.67 13.05
CA TRP A 103 -1.38 -4.04 13.02
C TRP A 103 -0.35 -4.24 11.90
N TYR A 104 -0.63 -3.75 10.69
CA TYR A 104 0.25 -3.89 9.53
C TYR A 104 1.59 -3.17 9.72
N ASP A 105 1.58 -1.92 10.22
CA ASP A 105 2.78 -1.17 10.60
C ASP A 105 3.57 -1.92 11.69
N GLY A 106 2.87 -2.61 12.60
CA GLY A 106 3.47 -3.50 13.58
C GLY A 106 4.27 -4.65 12.97
N LEU A 107 3.83 -5.21 11.83
CA LEU A 107 4.57 -6.27 11.11
C LEU A 107 5.88 -5.75 10.50
N LEU A 108 5.87 -4.47 10.10
CA LEU A 108 6.94 -3.82 9.34
C LEU A 108 7.97 -3.10 10.23
N LYS A 109 7.91 -3.27 11.55
CA LYS A 109 8.92 -2.73 12.46
C LYS A 109 10.30 -3.39 12.22
N PRO A 110 11.40 -2.63 12.04
CA PRO A 110 12.71 -3.18 11.70
C PRO A 110 13.25 -4.15 12.77
N ASP A 111 13.07 -3.80 14.03
CA ASP A 111 13.54 -4.47 15.25
C ASP A 111 12.70 -5.69 15.66
N ARG A 112 11.65 -5.99 14.91
CA ARG A 112 10.79 -7.14 15.14
C ARG A 112 11.57 -8.43 14.83
N THR A 113 12.18 -9.03 15.86
CA THR A 113 12.93 -10.30 15.85
C THR A 113 12.05 -11.52 15.88
#